data_AF-C4GFT4-F1
#
_entry.id   AF-C4GFT4-F1
#
_cell.length_a   1.000
_cell.length_b   1.000
_cell.length_c   1.000
_cell.angle_alpha   90.00
_cell.angle_beta   90.00
_cell.angle_gamma   90.00
#
_symmetry.space_group_name_H-M   'P 1'
#
loop_
_entity.id
_entity.type
_entity.pdbx_description
1 polymer ?
#
loop_
_entity_poly.entity_id
_entity_poly.type
_entity_poly.pdbx_seq_one_letter_code
_entity_poly.pdbx_strand_id
1 'polypeptide(L)'
;MGLNAMYRQRAAQDDFMWRFRALLGEKGLIANPNATKIYAAASDVLSAWQRSNSQVLVSVIAVQDWLNGERLPKWGTVQALADWLDCEVGDLLDRRFWDCCKGFVNCGHDDHGWNFPI
;
A
#
# COMPACT_ATOMS: atom_id res chain seq x y z
N MET A 1 3.12 19.72 17.23
CA MET A 1 3.71 18.87 16.17
C MET A 1 2.59 18.59 15.17
N GLY A 2 2.50 19.25 14.00
CA GLY A 2 1.23 19.27 13.24
C GLY A 2 1.33 19.16 11.72
N LEU A 3 2.08 20.05 11.06
CA LEU A 3 2.07 20.14 9.58
C LEU A 3 3.06 19.18 8.90
N ASN A 4 4.32 19.14 9.35
CA ASN A 4 5.36 18.27 8.76
C ASN A 4 5.01 16.78 8.80
N ALA A 5 4.26 16.38 9.81
CA ALA A 5 3.69 15.06 9.99
C ALA A 5 2.75 14.64 8.85
N MET A 6 1.73 15.47 8.62
CA MET A 6 0.67 15.23 7.65
C MET A 6 1.22 15.30 6.23
N TYR A 7 2.13 16.24 5.95
CA TYR A 7 2.78 16.31 4.63
C TYR A 7 3.60 15.05 4.32
N ARG A 8 4.30 14.49 5.31
CA ARG A 8 5.07 13.26 5.12
C ARG A 8 4.18 12.04 4.93
N GLN A 9 3.06 11.95 5.66
CA GLN A 9 2.08 10.89 5.47
C GLN A 9 1.44 10.96 4.08
N ARG A 10 1.07 12.16 3.62
CA ARG A 10 0.50 12.35 2.29
C ARG A 10 1.51 12.00 1.19
N ALA A 11 2.75 12.46 1.33
CA ALA A 11 3.83 12.11 0.41
C ALA A 11 4.05 10.59 0.33
N ALA A 12 4.00 9.87 1.46
CA ALA A 12 4.11 8.42 1.47
C ALA A 12 2.91 7.72 0.81
N GLN A 13 1.68 8.21 1.01
CA GLN A 13 0.48 7.72 0.33
C GLN A 13 0.56 7.91 -1.19
N ASP A 14 0.96 9.12 -1.63
CA ASP A 14 1.09 9.45 -3.05
C ASP A 14 2.22 8.63 -3.70
N ASP A 15 3.38 8.52 -3.05
CA ASP A 15 4.52 7.73 -3.56
C ASP A 15 4.16 6.24 -3.70
N PHE A 16 3.56 5.64 -2.67
CA PHE A 16 3.06 4.27 -2.73
C PHE A 16 2.04 4.09 -3.86
N MET A 17 1.05 4.99 -3.96
CA MET A 17 0.03 4.92 -5.01
C MET A 17 0.68 4.94 -6.40
N TRP A 18 1.61 5.86 -6.66
CA TRP A 18 2.28 5.97 -7.95
C TRP A 18 3.07 4.72 -8.30
N ARG A 19 3.89 4.21 -7.37
CA ARG A 19 4.70 3.00 -7.55
C ARG A 19 3.83 1.77 -7.75
N PHE A 20 2.82 1.61 -6.92
CA PHE A 20 1.89 0.49 -7.00
C PHE A 20 1.15 0.47 -8.34
N ARG A 21 0.66 1.63 -8.80
CA ARG A 21 0.03 1.74 -10.12
C ARG A 21 1.01 1.43 -11.26
N ALA A 22 2.23 1.96 -11.21
CA ALA A 22 3.23 1.69 -12.24
C ALA A 22 3.49 0.18 -12.39
N LEU A 23 3.74 -0.52 -11.27
CA LEU A 23 3.96 -1.96 -11.24
C LEU A 23 2.73 -2.76 -11.72
N LEU A 24 1.53 -2.35 -11.34
CA LEU A 24 0.31 -2.97 -11.85
C LEU A 24 0.12 -2.75 -13.37
N GLY A 25 0.56 -1.61 -13.89
CA GLY A 25 0.58 -1.31 -15.32
C GLY A 25 1.54 -2.22 -16.07
N GLU A 26 2.73 -2.45 -15.53
CA GLU A 26 3.73 -3.37 -16.09
C GLU A 26 3.22 -4.82 -16.14
N LYS A 27 2.43 -5.23 -15.14
CA LYS A 27 1.76 -6.54 -15.11
C LYS A 27 0.49 -6.60 -15.99
N GLY A 28 0.11 -5.50 -16.64
CA GLY A 28 -1.09 -5.42 -17.49
C GLY A 28 -2.42 -5.48 -16.73
N LEU A 29 -2.40 -5.25 -15.40
CA LEU A 29 -3.59 -5.29 -14.55
C LEU A 29 -4.37 -3.98 -14.55
N ILE A 30 -3.73 -2.87 -14.92
CA ILE A 30 -4.39 -1.59 -15.13
C ILE A 30 -4.00 -1.00 -16.48
N ALA A 31 -4.98 -0.49 -17.22
CA ALA A 31 -4.76 0.07 -18.55
C ALA A 31 -4.16 1.49 -18.52
N ASN A 32 -4.43 2.28 -17.46
CA ASN A 32 -3.95 3.64 -17.32
C ASN A 32 -3.48 3.94 -15.89
N PRO A 33 -2.18 3.78 -15.59
CA PRO A 33 -1.61 4.10 -14.27
C PRO A 33 -1.65 5.61 -13.95
N ASN A 34 -1.75 6.47 -14.96
CA ASN A 34 -1.72 7.93 -14.80
C ASN A 34 -3.10 8.56 -14.62
N ALA A 35 -4.17 7.76 -14.54
CA ALA A 35 -5.52 8.29 -14.31
C ALA A 35 -5.61 9.00 -12.95
N THR A 36 -6.35 10.11 -12.87
CA THR A 36 -6.53 10.85 -11.61
C THR A 36 -7.08 9.96 -10.49
N LYS A 37 -8.03 9.08 -10.82
CA LYS A 37 -8.61 8.08 -9.92
C LYS A 37 -8.85 6.75 -10.64
N ILE A 38 -8.64 5.64 -9.94
CA ILE A 38 -8.78 4.28 -10.50
C ILE A 38 -9.64 3.46 -9.53
N TYR A 39 -10.93 3.33 -9.87
CA TYR A 39 -11.92 2.61 -9.07
C TYR A 39 -12.25 1.24 -9.65
N ALA A 40 -12.40 1.16 -10.97
CA ALA A 40 -12.85 -0.06 -11.65
C ALA A 40 -11.84 -1.23 -11.52
N ALA A 41 -10.55 -0.94 -11.37
CA ALA A 41 -9.51 -1.97 -11.36
C ALA A 41 -9.33 -2.67 -10.00
N ALA A 42 -9.91 -2.17 -8.91
CA ALA A 42 -9.66 -2.70 -7.57
C ALA A 42 -10.09 -4.17 -7.44
N SER A 43 -11.23 -4.53 -8.01
CA SER A 43 -11.73 -5.92 -8.01
C SER A 43 -10.82 -6.86 -8.80
N ASP A 44 -10.34 -6.42 -9.96
CA ASP A 44 -9.47 -7.23 -10.82
C ASP A 44 -8.09 -7.45 -10.19
N VAL A 45 -7.52 -6.38 -9.62
CA VAL A 45 -6.25 -6.44 -8.87
C VAL A 45 -6.37 -7.36 -7.67
N LEU A 46 -7.43 -7.22 -6.86
CA LEU A 46 -7.66 -8.09 -5.71
C LEU A 46 -7.83 -9.56 -6.14
N SER A 47 -8.64 -9.80 -7.16
CA SER A 47 -8.87 -11.15 -7.69
C SER A 47 -7.57 -11.78 -8.22
N ALA A 48 -6.76 -11.00 -8.94
CA ALA A 48 -5.46 -11.45 -9.45
C ALA A 48 -4.49 -11.78 -8.30
N TRP A 49 -4.47 -10.95 -7.27
CA TRP A 49 -3.62 -11.18 -6.11
C TRP A 49 -4.05 -12.41 -5.31
N GLN A 50 -5.36 -12.58 -5.07
CA GLN A 50 -5.92 -13.72 -4.31
C GLN A 50 -5.75 -15.06 -5.04
N ARG A 51 -5.66 -15.08 -6.37
CA ARG A 51 -5.30 -16.30 -7.11
C ARG A 51 -3.92 -16.82 -6.75
N SER A 52 -2.97 -15.93 -6.50
CA SER A 52 -1.61 -16.26 -6.10
C SER A 52 -1.46 -16.37 -4.57
N ASN A 53 -2.33 -15.69 -3.82
CA ASN A 53 -2.26 -15.57 -2.36
C ASN A 53 -3.67 -15.72 -1.73
N SER A 54 -4.18 -16.94 -1.69
CA SER A 54 -5.55 -17.24 -1.22
C SER A 54 -5.80 -16.92 0.26
N GLN A 55 -4.74 -16.72 1.04
CA GLN A 55 -4.80 -16.37 2.47
C GLN A 55 -4.97 -14.87 2.73
N VAL A 56 -4.94 -14.02 1.68
CA VAL A 56 -5.04 -12.58 1.82
C VAL A 56 -6.48 -12.15 2.12
N LEU A 57 -6.69 -11.69 3.36
CA LEU A 57 -7.95 -11.10 3.83
C LEU A 57 -7.93 -9.58 3.67
N VAL A 58 -8.04 -9.13 2.43
CA VAL A 58 -8.09 -7.69 2.08
C VAL A 58 -9.42 -7.41 1.39
N SER A 59 -10.07 -6.30 1.75
CA SER A 59 -11.29 -5.86 1.08
C SER A 59 -10.98 -5.13 -0.22
N VAL A 60 -11.89 -5.21 -1.21
CA VAL A 60 -11.77 -4.45 -2.46
C VAL A 60 -11.66 -2.94 -2.22
N ILE A 61 -12.33 -2.44 -1.17
CA ILE A 61 -12.27 -1.03 -0.76
C ILE A 61 -10.85 -0.65 -0.33
N ALA A 62 -10.14 -1.51 0.40
CA ALA A 62 -8.76 -1.23 0.77
C ALA A 62 -7.85 -1.13 -0.47
N VAL A 63 -8.00 -2.03 -1.44
CA VAL A 63 -7.25 -1.96 -2.71
C VAL A 63 -7.58 -0.69 -3.48
N GLN A 64 -8.85 -0.29 -3.49
CA GLN A 64 -9.28 0.98 -4.06
C GLN A 64 -8.61 2.18 -3.37
N ASP A 65 -8.59 2.22 -2.03
CA ASP A 65 -7.96 3.33 -1.29
C ASP A 65 -6.46 3.44 -1.62
N TRP A 66 -5.79 2.30 -1.77
CA TRP A 66 -4.37 2.21 -2.15
C TRP A 66 -4.14 2.73 -3.56
N LEU A 67 -4.99 2.29 -4.50
CA LEU A 67 -4.98 2.75 -5.88
C LEU A 67 -5.29 4.24 -5.98
N ASN A 68 -5.87 4.90 -5.00
CA ASN A 68 -6.20 6.33 -5.07
C ASN A 68 -5.35 7.20 -4.12
N GLY A 69 -4.37 6.60 -3.43
CA GLY A 69 -3.54 7.32 -2.46
C GLY A 69 -4.35 7.86 -1.29
N GLU A 70 -5.47 7.21 -0.96
CA GLU A 70 -6.36 7.58 0.16
C GLU A 70 -5.87 6.93 1.46
N ARG A 71 -5.23 5.76 1.37
CA ARG A 71 -4.72 5.01 2.52
C ARG A 71 -3.46 4.21 2.15
N LEU A 72 -2.59 3.99 3.14
CA LEU A 72 -1.47 3.04 3.01
C LEU A 72 -1.88 1.63 3.46
N PRO A 73 -1.39 0.58 2.80
CA PRO A 73 -1.46 -0.79 3.33
C PRO A 73 -0.64 -0.95 4.62
N LYS A 74 -0.93 -2.02 5.38
CA LYS A 74 -0.08 -2.40 6.53
C LYS A 74 1.27 -2.94 6.01
N TRP A 75 2.34 -2.85 6.81
CA TRP A 75 3.67 -3.31 6.38
C TRP A 75 3.73 -4.79 5.95
N GLY A 76 3.01 -5.68 6.65
CA GLY A 76 2.90 -7.09 6.23
C GLY A 76 2.23 -7.23 4.85
N THR A 77 1.24 -6.38 4.56
CA THR A 77 0.57 -6.30 3.27
C THR A 77 1.51 -5.75 2.18
N VAL A 78 2.35 -4.75 2.50
CA VAL A 78 3.38 -4.24 1.56
C VAL A 78 4.35 -5.35 1.16
N GLN A 79 4.83 -6.14 2.13
CA GLN A 79 5.72 -7.27 1.85
C GLN A 79 5.06 -8.31 0.96
N ALA A 80 3.81 -8.66 1.24
CA ALA A 80 3.07 -9.62 0.42
C ALA A 80 2.75 -9.09 -1.00
N LEU A 81 2.56 -7.77 -1.14
CA LEU A 81 2.41 -7.13 -2.45
C LEU A 81 3.73 -7.11 -3.22
N ALA A 82 4.85 -6.85 -2.56
CA ALA A 82 6.18 -6.84 -3.17
C ALA A 82 6.54 -8.23 -3.71
N ASP A 83 6.33 -9.26 -2.89
CA ASP A 83 6.50 -10.67 -3.28
C ASP A 83 5.64 -11.03 -4.49
N TRP A 84 4.35 -10.68 -4.46
CA TRP A 84 3.44 -10.96 -5.58
C TRP A 84 3.78 -10.20 -6.86
N LEU A 85 4.24 -8.95 -6.74
CA LEU A 85 4.65 -8.13 -7.87
C LEU A 85 6.05 -8.47 -8.38
N ASP A 86 6.79 -9.36 -7.70
CA ASP A 86 8.18 -9.70 -7.99
C ASP A 86 9.08 -8.46 -7.95
N CYS A 87 8.97 -7.66 -6.89
CA CYS A 87 9.77 -6.45 -6.66
C CYS A 87 10.28 -6.35 -5.21
N GLU A 88 11.22 -5.43 -4.96
CA GLU A 88 11.67 -5.17 -3.60
C GLU A 88 10.63 -4.34 -2.84
N VAL A 89 10.55 -4.54 -1.51
CA VAL A 89 9.65 -3.76 -0.65
C VAL A 89 9.90 -2.25 -0.80
N GLY A 90 11.17 -1.85 -0.99
CA GLY A 90 11.56 -0.46 -1.21
C GLY A 90 11.08 0.13 -2.54
N ASP A 91 10.72 -0.72 -3.52
CA ASP A 91 10.14 -0.28 -4.78
C ASP A 91 8.70 0.16 -4.61
N LEU A 92 7.97 -0.42 -3.65
CA LEU A 92 6.59 -0.04 -3.30
C LEU A 92 6.53 1.04 -2.23
N LEU A 93 7.34 0.92 -1.17
CA LEU A 93 7.34 1.86 -0.06
C LEU A 93 8.72 1.88 0.61
N ASP A 94 9.41 3.02 0.55
CA ASP A 94 10.68 3.18 1.26
C ASP A 94 10.45 3.03 2.77
N ARG A 95 11.27 2.18 3.40
CA ARG A 95 11.20 1.89 4.83
C ARG A 95 11.33 3.15 5.69
N ARG A 96 12.05 4.17 5.22
CA ARG A 96 12.16 5.48 5.89
C ARG A 96 10.84 6.20 5.99
N PHE A 97 9.97 6.09 4.97
CA PHE A 97 8.61 6.63 5.03
C PHE A 97 7.77 5.85 6.02
N TRP A 98 7.90 4.52 6.05
CA TRP A 98 7.20 3.68 7.02
C TRP A 98 7.60 4.00 8.47
N ASP A 99 8.90 4.06 8.79
CA ASP A 99 9.38 4.42 10.14
C ASP A 99 9.04 5.88 10.51
N CYS A 100 9.06 6.81 9.54
CA CYS A 100 8.56 8.16 9.74
C CYS A 100 7.05 8.19 9.99
N CYS A 101 6.29 7.27 9.39
CA CYS A 101 4.85 7.11 9.62
C CYS A 101 4.55 6.31 10.88
N LYS A 102 5.41 5.41 11.38
CA LYS A 102 5.20 4.71 12.67
C LYS A 102 5.11 5.68 13.85
N GLY A 103 5.77 6.85 13.77
CA GLY A 103 5.54 7.94 14.73
C GLY A 103 4.11 8.53 14.69
N PHE A 104 3.35 8.28 13.63
CA PHE A 104 1.96 8.72 13.41
C PHE A 104 0.92 7.59 13.43
N VAL A 105 1.32 6.34 13.14
CA VAL A 105 0.48 5.14 13.02
C VAL A 105 0.25 4.47 14.40
N ASN A 106 0.07 5.29 15.45
CA ASN A 106 -0.52 4.84 16.72
C ASN A 106 -2.00 5.25 16.87
N CYS A 107 -2.61 5.81 15.83
CA CYS A 107 -4.01 6.25 15.85
C CYS A 107 -4.84 5.43 14.86
N GLY A 108 -5.09 4.16 15.19
CA GLY A 108 -5.94 3.29 14.38
C GLY A 108 -5.94 1.83 14.81
N HIS A 109 -6.25 1.58 16.10
CA HIS A 109 -6.94 0.39 16.67
C HIS A 109 -6.64 -0.95 15.94
N ASP A 110 -5.87 -1.90 16.48
CA ASP A 110 -6.00 -2.50 17.80
C ASP A 110 -4.73 -3.34 18.11
N ASP A 111 -4.65 -3.71 19.38
CA ASP A 111 -3.68 -4.57 20.04
C ASP A 111 -3.38 -5.85 19.24
N HIS A 112 -2.09 -6.23 19.16
CA HIS A 112 -1.55 -7.59 19.24
C HIS A 112 -0.12 -7.66 18.67
N GLY A 113 0.85 -7.51 19.58
CA GLY A 113 1.79 -8.61 19.80
C GLY A 113 3.03 -8.75 18.91
N TRP A 114 3.71 -7.67 18.51
CA TRP A 114 5.09 -7.82 18.01
C TRP A 114 6.06 -6.95 18.82
N ASN A 115 6.56 -7.58 19.89
CA ASN A 115 7.68 -7.13 20.69
C ASN A 115 8.95 -7.19 19.84
N PHE A 116 9.53 -6.03 19.51
CA PHE A 116 10.90 -5.97 19.03
C PHE A 116 11.79 -5.50 20.19
N PRO A 117 12.85 -6.26 20.54
CA PRO A 117 13.72 -5.89 21.64
C PRO A 117 14.46 -4.58 21.33
N ILE A 118 14.64 -3.83 22.40
CA ILE A 118 15.28 -2.52 22.53
C ILE A 118 16.72 -2.56 22.01
#